data_AF-A0A9D4S6G9-F1
#
_entry.id   AF-A0A9D4S6G9-F1
#
_cell.length_a   1.000
_cell.length_b   1.000
_cell.length_c   1.000
_cell.angle_alpha   90.00
_cell.angle_beta   90.00
_cell.angle_gamma   90.00
#
_symmetry.space_group_name_H-M   'P 1'
#
loop_
_entity.id
_entity.type
_entity.pdbx_description
1 polymer ?
#
loop_
_entity_poly.entity_id
_entity_poly.type
_entity_poly.pdbx_seq_one_letter_code
_entity_poly.pdbx_strand_id
1 'polypeptide(L)'
;MWLKTGPTPPRSPSVPGLPDPANSASQKEAVTTQAANDAVEKVLVTESRKRKRGEYFNYDDEIRAKIARYAIDNGVAKASRHFSADLAHNVSKTTVRSMRDQYVKVKKHVVTQRHWHDLHVAHRLY
;
A
#
# COMPACT_ATOMS: atom_id res chain seq x y z
N MET A 1 -33.02 29.13 25.16
CA MET A 1 -33.50 28.47 23.92
C MET A 1 -33.51 26.97 24.17
N TRP A 2 -34.67 26.32 24.18
CA TRP A 2 -34.79 24.90 24.49
C TRP A 2 -35.28 24.17 23.24
N LEU A 3 -34.37 23.53 22.52
CA LEU A 3 -34.73 22.61 21.46
C LEU A 3 -35.05 21.28 22.13
N LYS A 4 -36.34 20.96 22.26
CA LYS A 4 -36.80 19.61 22.56
C LYS A 4 -36.27 18.70 21.45
N THR A 5 -35.24 17.91 21.72
CA THR A 5 -34.81 16.83 20.83
C THR A 5 -35.85 15.73 20.91
N GLY A 6 -36.98 15.91 20.21
CA GLY A 6 -37.88 14.81 19.90
C GLY A 6 -37.16 13.78 19.01
N PRO A 7 -37.67 12.54 18.91
CA PRO A 7 -37.14 11.56 17.98
C PRO A 7 -37.10 12.15 16.57
N THR A 8 -35.92 12.22 15.97
CA THR A 8 -35.78 12.69 14.59
C THR A 8 -36.54 11.73 13.68
N PRO A 9 -37.40 12.24 12.77
CA PRO A 9 -38.14 11.39 11.87
C PRO A 9 -37.19 10.57 10.99
N PRO A 10 -37.55 9.32 10.64
CA PRO A 10 -36.75 8.48 9.75
C PRO A 10 -36.57 9.18 8.40
N ARG A 11 -35.37 9.08 7.84
CA ARG A 11 -34.97 9.75 6.61
C ARG A 11 -35.17 8.78 5.44
N SER A 12 -35.79 9.26 4.36
CA SER A 12 -35.91 8.46 3.14
C SER A 12 -34.53 8.04 2.59
N PRO A 13 -34.36 6.80 2.12
CA PRO A 13 -33.09 6.31 1.63
C PRO A 13 -32.65 7.09 0.38
N SER A 14 -31.36 7.43 0.30
CA SER A 14 -30.82 8.17 -0.85
C SER A 14 -30.46 7.27 -2.03
N VAL A 15 -30.37 5.96 -1.80
CA VAL A 15 -29.98 4.95 -2.79
C VAL A 15 -31.21 4.20 -3.30
N PRO A 16 -31.41 4.08 -4.62
CA PRO A 16 -32.55 3.37 -5.21
C PRO A 16 -32.61 1.90 -4.77
N GLY A 17 -33.79 1.43 -4.37
CA GLY A 17 -34.05 0.03 -4.02
C GLY A 17 -33.90 -0.32 -2.54
N LEU A 18 -33.54 0.62 -1.67
CA LEU A 18 -33.59 0.41 -0.21
C LEU A 18 -35.01 0.61 0.34
N PRO A 19 -35.41 -0.16 1.37
CA PRO A 19 -36.70 0.01 2.02
C PRO A 19 -36.80 1.38 2.71
N ASP A 20 -37.95 2.04 2.57
CA ASP A 20 -38.20 3.32 3.24
C ASP A 20 -38.50 3.10 4.73
N PRO A 21 -37.66 3.59 5.66
CA PRO A 21 -37.91 3.45 7.09
C PRO A 21 -39.17 4.19 7.55
N ALA A 22 -39.69 5.16 6.78
CA ALA A 22 -40.97 5.81 7.06
C ALA A 22 -42.20 4.90 6.85
N ASN A 23 -42.04 3.78 6.14
CA ASN A 23 -43.12 2.81 5.87
C ASN A 23 -43.12 1.62 6.86
N SER A 24 -42.32 1.69 7.94
CA SER A 24 -42.22 0.63 8.94
C SER A 24 -43.37 0.69 9.95
N ALA A 25 -43.87 -0.46 10.41
CA ALA A 25 -45.06 -0.55 11.26
C ALA A 25 -44.81 -0.08 12.71
N SER A 26 -43.54 -0.04 13.14
CA SER A 26 -43.14 0.42 14.46
C SER A 26 -41.94 1.37 14.41
N GLN A 27 -41.87 2.31 15.36
CA GLN A 27 -40.73 3.20 15.52
C GLN A 27 -39.41 2.43 15.72
N LYS A 28 -39.46 1.27 16.39
CA LYS A 28 -38.29 0.41 16.56
C LYS A 28 -37.81 -0.17 15.23
N GLU A 29 -38.74 -0.56 14.37
CA GLU A 29 -38.46 -1.08 13.03
C GLU A 29 -37.92 0.01 12.11
N ALA A 30 -38.48 1.22 12.18
CA ALA A 30 -38.00 2.37 11.43
C ALA A 30 -36.52 2.68 11.77
N VAL A 31 -36.17 2.65 13.06
CA VAL A 31 -34.78 2.88 13.51
C VAL A 31 -33.85 1.76 13.04
N THR A 32 -34.28 0.50 13.09
CA THR A 32 -33.45 -0.61 12.61
C THR A 32 -33.24 -0.56 11.09
N THR A 33 -34.29 -0.21 10.34
CA THR A 33 -34.23 -0.07 8.88
C THR A 33 -33.34 1.10 8.48
N GLN A 34 -33.45 2.24 9.18
CA GLN A 34 -32.55 3.38 8.98
C GLN A 34 -31.10 3.01 9.23
N ALA A 35 -30.79 2.35 10.35
CA ALA A 35 -29.44 1.94 10.69
C ALA A 35 -28.83 0.97 9.67
N ALA A 36 -29.65 0.04 9.14
CA ALA A 36 -29.24 -0.86 8.07
C ALA A 36 -28.97 -0.10 6.76
N ASN A 37 -29.86 0.83 6.39
CA ASN A 37 -29.69 1.67 5.19
C ASN A 37 -28.41 2.53 5.28
N ASP A 38 -28.17 3.17 6.42
CA ASP A 38 -26.98 4.00 6.65
C ASP A 38 -25.68 3.18 6.52
N ALA A 39 -25.70 1.92 6.98
CA ALA A 39 -24.56 1.01 6.83
C ALA A 39 -24.31 0.65 5.36
N VAL A 40 -25.36 0.37 4.58
CA VAL A 40 -25.27 0.08 3.15
C VAL A 40 -24.77 1.31 2.38
N GLU A 41 -25.34 2.48 2.62
CA GLU A 41 -24.92 3.74 2.00
C GLU A 41 -23.43 4.01 2.29
N LYS A 42 -22.99 3.81 3.54
CA LYS A 42 -21.58 3.95 3.92
C LYS A 42 -20.68 2.99 3.15
N VAL A 43 -21.06 1.72 3.01
CA VAL A 43 -20.28 0.72 2.27
C VAL A 43 -20.15 1.11 0.80
N LEU A 44 -21.24 1.51 0.14
CA LEU A 44 -21.24 1.95 -1.26
C LEU A 44 -20.33 3.17 -1.48
N VAL A 45 -20.36 4.12 -0.55
CA VAL A 45 -19.46 5.29 -0.58
C VAL A 45 -18.00 4.88 -0.35
N THR A 46 -17.73 3.90 0.51
CA THR A 46 -16.34 3.44 0.75
C THR A 46 -15.78 2.60 -0.39
N GLU A 47 -16.59 1.73 -1.00
CA GLU A 47 -16.16 0.90 -2.14
C GLU A 47 -15.87 1.75 -3.37
N SER A 48 -16.70 2.77 -3.65
CA SER A 48 -16.44 3.74 -4.72
C SER A 48 -15.19 4.60 -4.46
N ARG A 49 -14.79 4.77 -3.20
CA ARG A 49 -13.55 5.48 -2.80
C ARG A 49 -12.31 4.59 -2.77
N LYS A 50 -12.44 3.28 -2.99
CA LYS A 50 -11.30 2.36 -2.99
C LYS A 50 -10.42 2.68 -4.19
N ARG A 51 -9.31 3.36 -3.94
CA ARG A 51 -8.35 3.72 -4.99
C ARG A 51 -7.82 2.47 -5.66
N LYS A 52 -7.92 2.40 -6.98
CA LYS A 52 -7.23 1.39 -7.78
C LYS A 52 -5.73 1.52 -7.51
N ARG A 53 -5.09 0.38 -7.24
CA ARG A 53 -3.66 0.32 -7.03
C ARG A 53 -2.92 0.81 -8.27
N GLY A 54 -1.92 1.67 -8.09
CA GLY A 54 -1.13 2.22 -9.20
C GLY A 54 -0.28 1.17 -9.90
N GLU A 55 0.16 1.51 -11.11
CA GLU A 55 1.09 0.70 -11.91
C GLU A 55 2.44 0.55 -11.19
N TYR A 56 3.04 -0.63 -11.27
CA TYR A 56 4.38 -0.84 -10.75
C TYR A 56 5.42 -0.52 -11.81
N PHE A 57 6.45 0.22 -11.42
CA PHE A 57 7.61 0.40 -12.27
C PHE A 57 8.50 -0.85 -12.21
N ASN A 58 8.73 -1.44 -13.37
CA ASN A 58 9.76 -2.45 -13.54
C ASN A 58 11.11 -1.74 -13.70
N TYR A 59 12.10 -2.17 -12.93
CA TYR A 59 13.45 -1.63 -12.98
C TYR A 59 14.38 -2.72 -13.51
N ASP A 60 15.13 -2.40 -14.55
CA ASP A 60 16.19 -3.29 -15.04
C ASP A 60 17.23 -3.53 -13.96
N ASP A 61 17.88 -4.69 -14.01
CA ASP A 61 18.85 -5.10 -12.99
C ASP A 61 20.03 -4.13 -12.88
N GLU A 62 20.43 -3.50 -13.98
CA GLU A 62 21.46 -2.45 -13.98
C GLU A 62 21.04 -1.21 -13.20
N ILE A 63 19.80 -0.75 -13.39
CA ILE A 63 19.23 0.41 -12.67
C ILE A 63 19.11 0.07 -11.19
N ARG A 64 18.64 -1.13 -10.85
CA ARG A 64 18.55 -1.62 -9.47
C ARG A 64 19.91 -1.63 -8.79
N ALA A 65 20.95 -2.11 -9.48
CA ALA A 65 22.31 -2.09 -8.98
C ALA A 65 22.85 -0.67 -8.81
N LYS A 66 22.55 0.25 -9.74
CA LYS A 66 22.94 1.66 -9.67
C LYS A 66 22.30 2.37 -8.47
N ILE A 67 21.00 2.17 -8.26
CA ILE A 67 20.25 2.69 -7.11
C ILE A 67 20.83 2.11 -5.81
N ALA A 68 21.06 0.80 -5.76
CA ALA A 68 21.58 0.12 -4.59
C ALA A 68 22.97 0.64 -4.18
N ARG A 69 23.91 0.75 -5.13
CA ARG A 69 25.26 1.29 -4.87
C ARG A 69 25.18 2.72 -4.32
N TYR A 70 24.44 3.59 -5.01
CA TYR A 70 24.28 4.97 -4.56
C TYR A 70 23.65 5.06 -3.18
N ALA A 71 22.68 4.20 -2.85
CA ALA A 71 22.03 4.17 -1.53
C ALA A 71 22.96 3.68 -0.41
N ILE A 72 23.95 2.83 -0.71
CA ILE A 72 25.00 2.43 0.24
C ILE A 72 25.89 3.63 0.57
N ASP A 73 26.29 4.39 -0.45
CA ASP A 73 27.26 5.48 -0.29
C ASP A 73 26.62 6.77 0.26
N ASN A 74 25.38 7.08 -0.14
CA ASN A 74 24.72 8.36 0.11
C ASN A 74 23.46 8.26 0.99
N GLY A 75 23.01 7.04 1.29
CA GLY A 75 21.79 6.79 2.04
C GLY A 75 20.50 6.78 1.18
N VAL A 76 19.48 6.12 1.72
CA VAL A 76 18.20 5.83 1.04
C VAL A 76 17.44 7.09 0.64
N ALA A 77 17.42 8.12 1.50
CA ALA A 77 16.66 9.34 1.24
C ALA A 77 17.24 10.15 0.07
N LYS A 78 18.58 10.25 -0.01
CA LYS A 78 19.26 10.96 -1.09
C LYS A 78 19.15 10.20 -2.40
N ALA A 79 19.30 8.87 -2.36
CA ALA A 79 19.05 7.99 -3.52
C ALA A 79 17.63 8.14 -4.07
N SER A 80 16.60 8.08 -3.21
CA SER A 80 15.21 8.24 -3.61
C SER A 80 14.98 9.57 -4.35
N ARG A 81 15.51 10.69 -3.84
CA ARG A 81 15.39 11.99 -4.50
C ARG A 81 16.13 12.05 -5.84
N HIS A 82 17.37 11.56 -5.88
CA HIS A 82 18.21 11.58 -7.08
C HIS A 82 17.57 10.78 -8.23
N PHE A 83 17.21 9.52 -7.97
CA PHE A 83 16.66 8.66 -9.01
C PHE A 83 15.20 8.98 -9.36
N SER A 84 14.46 9.64 -8.47
CA SER A 84 13.14 10.15 -8.85
C SER A 84 13.21 11.27 -9.87
N ALA A 85 14.27 12.10 -9.82
CA ALA A 85 14.54 13.11 -10.83
C ALA A 85 15.04 12.46 -12.13
N ASP A 86 15.99 11.53 -12.04
CA ASP A 86 16.61 10.91 -13.22
C ASP A 86 15.64 10.02 -14.03
N LEU A 87 14.75 9.28 -13.35
CA LEU A 87 13.87 8.30 -14.00
C LEU A 87 12.48 8.87 -14.35
N ALA A 88 12.26 10.17 -14.15
CA ALA A 88 11.00 10.87 -14.38
C ALA A 88 9.77 10.26 -13.67
N HIS A 89 9.98 9.45 -12.63
CA HIS A 89 8.91 8.89 -11.79
C HIS A 89 9.38 8.74 -10.35
N ASN A 90 8.43 8.73 -9.41
CA ASN A 90 8.76 8.66 -7.98
C ASN A 90 9.30 7.28 -7.59
N VAL A 91 10.57 7.22 -7.20
CA VAL A 91 11.20 6.04 -6.60
C VAL A 91 11.05 6.12 -5.08
N SER A 92 10.11 5.32 -4.54
CA SER A 92 9.83 5.33 -3.10
C SER A 92 11.05 4.91 -2.27
N LYS A 93 11.17 5.45 -1.05
CA LYS A 93 12.23 5.06 -0.09
C LYS A 93 12.21 3.55 0.21
N THR A 94 11.02 2.94 0.24
CA THR A 94 10.85 1.49 0.45
C THR A 94 11.44 0.69 -0.71
N THR A 95 11.20 1.13 -1.95
CA THR A 95 11.78 0.54 -3.16
C THR A 95 13.31 0.58 -3.10
N VAL A 96 13.88 1.76 -2.82
CA VAL A 96 15.35 1.93 -2.70
C VAL A 96 15.94 1.03 -1.61
N ARG A 97 15.29 0.94 -0.44
CA ARG A 97 15.71 0.05 0.65
C ARG A 97 15.74 -1.41 0.20
N SER A 98 14.67 -1.86 -0.45
CA SER A 98 14.58 -3.23 -0.98
C SER A 98 15.70 -3.53 -1.97
N MET A 99 15.96 -2.63 -2.93
CA MET A 99 17.02 -2.81 -3.92
C MET A 99 18.40 -2.88 -3.26
N ARG A 100 18.68 -2.01 -2.29
CA ARG A 100 19.91 -2.03 -1.49
C ARG A 100 20.06 -3.36 -0.75
N ASP A 101 19.03 -3.81 -0.06
CA ASP A 101 19.10 -5.02 0.77
C ASP A 101 19.30 -6.27 -0.09
N GLN A 102 18.61 -6.35 -1.23
CA GLN A 102 18.84 -7.40 -2.24
C GLN A 102 20.27 -7.37 -2.76
N TYR A 103 20.81 -6.20 -3.09
CA TYR A 103 22.17 -6.05 -3.58
C TYR A 103 23.21 -6.50 -2.54
N VAL A 104 23.04 -6.10 -1.28
CA VAL A 104 23.92 -6.52 -0.17
C VAL A 104 23.85 -8.03 0.04
N LYS A 105 22.65 -8.62 -0.04
CA LYS A 105 22.48 -10.07 0.07
C LYS A 105 23.23 -10.82 -1.03
N VAL A 106 23.07 -10.39 -2.28
CA VAL A 106 23.78 -10.99 -3.43
C VAL A 106 25.30 -10.85 -3.25
N LYS A 107 25.80 -9.67 -2.88
CA LYS A 107 27.23 -9.44 -2.65
C LYS A 107 27.80 -10.38 -1.59
N LYS A 108 27.07 -10.59 -0.49
CA LYS A 108 27.47 -11.55 0.57
C LYS A 108 27.55 -12.98 0.03
N HIS A 109 26.54 -13.44 -0.70
CA HIS A 109 26.55 -14.79 -1.29
C HIS A 109 27.71 -15.00 -2.25
N VAL A 110 28.00 -14.03 -3.13
CA VAL A 110 29.11 -14.12 -4.09
C VAL A 110 30.45 -14.20 -3.36
N VAL A 111 30.67 -13.38 -2.33
CA VAL A 111 31.90 -13.41 -1.52
C VAL A 111 32.05 -14.76 -0.83
N THR A 112 30.98 -15.28 -0.23
CA THR A 112 30.99 -16.59 0.41
C THR A 112 31.28 -17.71 -0.59
N GLN A 113 30.63 -17.73 -1.75
CA GLN A 113 30.87 -18.76 -2.78
C GLN A 113 32.29 -18.74 -3.32
N ARG A 114 32.84 -17.53 -3.55
CA ARG A 114 34.23 -17.39 -3.99
C ARG A 114 35.22 -17.91 -2.97
N HIS A 115 35.01 -17.59 -1.69
CA HIS A 115 35.83 -18.15 -0.60
C HIS A 115 35.81 -19.68 -0.58
N TRP A 116 34.63 -20.29 -0.71
CA TRP A 116 34.52 -21.76 -0.79
C TRP A 116 35.21 -22.34 -2.03
N HIS A 117 35.10 -21.68 -3.19
CA HIS A 117 35.77 -22.12 -4.41
C HIS A 117 37.30 -22.12 -4.25
N ASP A 118 37.86 -21.04 -3.70
CA ASP A 118 39.30 -20.87 -3.50
C ASP A 118 39.86 -21.93 -2.54
N LEU A 119 39.13 -22.26 -1.46
CA LEU A 119 39.51 -23.34 -0.53
C LEU A 119 39.51 -24.73 -1.17
N HIS A 120 38.51 -25.05 -2.00
CA HIS A 120 38.44 -26.34 -2.68
C HIS A 120 39.53 -26.49 -3.75
N VAL A 121 39.91 -25.42 -4.44
CA VAL A 121 41.02 -25.43 -5.41
C VAL A 121 42.35 -25.66 -4.69
N ALA A 122 42.58 -25.00 -3.56
CA ALA A 122 43.81 -25.17 -2.77
C ALA A 122 43.98 -26.61 -2.26
N HIS A 123 42.91 -27.27 -1.86
CA HIS A 123 42.93 -28.65 -1.35
C HIS A 123 43.05 -29.72 -2.46
N ARG A 124 42.98 -29.32 -3.75
CA ARG A 124 43.15 -30.21 -4.92
C ARG A 124 44.57 -30.17 -5.49
N LEU A 125 45.40 -29.26 -5.00
CA LEU A 125 46.78 -29.00 -5.45
C LEU A 125 47.85 -29.52 -4.47
N TYR A 126 47.44 -30.19 -3.39
CA TYR A 126 48.26 -30.97 -2.47
C TYR A 126 47.82 -32.42 -2.50
#